data_AF-A0A6G3XDC4-F1
#
_entry.id   AF-A0A6G3XDC4-F1
#
_cell.length_a   1.000
_cell.length_b   1.000
_cell.length_c   1.000
_cell.angle_alpha   90.00
_cell.angle_beta   90.00
_cell.angle_gamma   90.00
#
_symmetry.space_group_name_H-M   'P 1'
#
loop_
_entity.id
_entity.type
_entity.pdbx_description
1 polymer ?
#
loop_
_entity_poly.entity_id
_entity_poly.type
_entity_poly.pdbx_seq_one_letter_code
_entity_poly.pdbx_strand_id
1 'polypeptide(L)'
;VGEEALREAALSGAGGYKVHEDWGATPAAIDAALRAADAYGLQVALHADSLNEVGYVEGTLDAIAGRGIHVFHAEGAGGGHAPDI
;
A
#
# COMPACT_ATOMS: atom_id res chain seq x y z
N VAL A 1 -0.27 3.27 -12.61
CA VAL A 1 -0.41 1.90 -12.04
C VAL A 1 -1.85 1.46 -12.23
N GLY A 2 -2.13 0.17 -12.44
CA GLY A 2 -3.36 -0.36 -13.09
C GLY A 2 -4.71 0.00 -12.47
N GLU A 3 -5.23 1.19 -12.75
CA GLU A 3 -6.54 1.68 -12.27
C GLU A 3 -7.70 0.79 -12.72
N GLU A 4 -7.69 0.30 -13.95
CA GLU A 4 -8.74 -0.60 -14.45
C GLU A 4 -8.76 -1.93 -13.68
N ALA A 5 -7.59 -2.47 -13.33
CA ALA A 5 -7.49 -3.71 -12.55
C ALA A 5 -8.00 -3.51 -11.11
N LEU A 6 -7.68 -2.37 -10.49
CA LEU A 6 -8.19 -2.03 -9.15
C LEU A 6 -9.72 -1.86 -9.17
N ARG A 7 -10.25 -1.21 -10.21
CA ARG A 7 -11.70 -1.08 -10.45
C ARG A 7 -12.36 -2.43 -10.62
N GLU A 8 -11.81 -3.30 -11.46
CA GLU A 8 -12.34 -4.65 -11.70
C GLU A 8 -12.40 -5.46 -10.40
N ALA A 9 -11.34 -5.43 -9.59
CA ALA A 9 -11.31 -6.10 -8.29
C ALA A 9 -12.39 -5.57 -7.33
N ALA A 10 -12.58 -4.25 -7.28
CA ALA A 10 -13.61 -3.62 -6.45
C ALA A 10 -15.01 -4.08 -6.86
N LEU A 11 -15.33 -3.98 -8.16
CA LEU A 11 -16.64 -4.33 -8.70
C LEU A 11 -16.90 -5.84 -8.67
N SER A 12 -15.85 -6.66 -8.57
CA SER A 12 -15.94 -8.11 -8.40
C SER A 12 -16.12 -8.56 -6.94
N GLY A 13 -16.14 -7.62 -5.99
CA GLY A 13 -16.46 -7.90 -4.57
C GLY A 13 -15.26 -7.97 -3.63
N ALA A 14 -14.09 -7.46 -4.00
CA ALA A 14 -12.99 -7.31 -3.05
C ALA A 14 -13.38 -6.40 -1.87
N GLY A 15 -13.04 -6.79 -0.64
CA GLY A 15 -13.30 -6.00 0.58
C GLY A 15 -12.21 -4.96 0.91
N GLY A 16 -11.13 -4.91 0.12
CA GLY A 16 -9.96 -4.08 0.33
C GLY A 16 -8.83 -4.44 -0.63
N TYR A 17 -7.79 -3.59 -0.67
CA TYR A 17 -6.57 -3.85 -1.43
C TYR A 17 -5.42 -4.18 -0.48
N LYS A 18 -4.56 -5.13 -0.87
CA LYS A 18 -3.28 -5.39 -0.19
C LYS A 18 -2.15 -4.88 -1.08
N VAL A 19 -1.38 -3.94 -0.56
CA VAL A 19 -0.05 -3.60 -1.10
C VAL A 19 0.98 -4.45 -0.36
N HIS A 20 1.79 -5.19 -1.09
CA HIS A 20 2.81 -6.09 -0.54
C HIS A 20 4.10 -5.91 -1.33
N GLU A 21 5.25 -5.89 -0.63
CA GLU A 21 6.54 -5.66 -1.28
C GLU A 21 6.91 -6.71 -2.34
N ASP A 22 6.52 -7.97 -2.14
CA ASP A 22 6.64 -9.05 -3.14
C ASP A 22 5.97 -8.73 -4.49
N TRP A 23 4.98 -7.83 -4.51
CA TRP A 23 4.32 -7.31 -5.72
C TRP A 23 4.72 -5.86 -6.05
N GLY A 24 5.69 -5.30 -5.34
CA GLY A 24 6.15 -3.93 -5.42
C GLY A 24 5.34 -2.96 -4.55
N ALA A 25 5.81 -2.69 -3.34
CA ALA A 25 5.23 -1.69 -2.42
C ALA A 25 5.72 -0.26 -2.72
N THR A 26 5.69 0.14 -4.00
CA THR A 26 6.23 1.43 -4.45
C THR A 26 5.32 2.61 -4.13
N PRO A 27 5.85 3.86 -4.04
CA PRO A 27 5.03 5.06 -3.89
C PRO A 27 3.88 5.17 -4.90
N ALA A 28 4.14 4.79 -6.16
CA ALA A 28 3.13 4.83 -7.22
C ALA A 28 2.04 3.75 -7.04
N ALA A 29 2.39 2.59 -6.48
CA ALA A 29 1.43 1.52 -6.17
C ALA A 29 0.58 1.88 -4.95
N ILE A 30 1.21 2.40 -3.90
CA ILE A 30 0.54 2.91 -2.68
C ILE A 30 -0.48 4.00 -3.05
N ASP A 31 -0.05 5.01 -3.83
CA ASP A 31 -0.93 6.10 -4.24
C ASP A 31 -2.12 5.62 -5.08
N ALA A 32 -1.89 4.71 -6.04
CA ALA A 32 -2.97 4.17 -6.86
C ALA A 32 -3.98 3.34 -6.04
N ALA A 33 -3.50 2.51 -5.12
CA ALA A 33 -4.36 1.72 -4.23
C ALA A 33 -5.21 2.62 -3.32
N LEU A 34 -4.62 3.68 -2.76
CA LEU A 34 -5.32 4.64 -1.90
C LEU A 34 -6.38 5.44 -2.68
N ARG A 35 -6.05 5.93 -3.89
CA ARG A 35 -7.04 6.59 -4.75
C ARG A 35 -8.20 5.67 -5.14
N ALA A 36 -7.92 4.41 -5.44
CA ALA A 36 -8.96 3.43 -5.74
C ALA A 36 -9.81 3.11 -4.49
N ALA A 37 -9.19 2.98 -3.32
CA ALA A 37 -9.89 2.73 -2.07
C ALA A 37 -10.88 3.86 -1.74
N ASP A 38 -10.45 5.12 -1.89
CA ASP A 38 -11.31 6.29 -1.74
C ASP A 38 -12.47 6.28 -2.75
N ALA A 39 -12.21 5.92 -4.01
CA ALA A 39 -13.22 5.90 -5.06
C ALA A 39 -14.29 4.82 -4.88
N TYR A 40 -13.93 3.67 -4.30
CA TYR A 40 -14.81 2.51 -4.18
C TYR A 40 -15.24 2.17 -2.74
N GLY A 41 -14.86 2.99 -1.75
CA GLY A 41 -15.24 2.81 -0.35
C GLY A 41 -14.58 1.58 0.30
N LEU A 42 -13.33 1.30 -0.05
CA LEU A 42 -12.56 0.16 0.44
C LEU A 42 -11.44 0.61 1.40
N GLN A 43 -10.77 -0.35 2.04
CA GLN A 43 -9.56 -0.11 2.84
C GLN A 43 -8.30 -0.60 2.10
N VAL A 44 -7.13 -0.03 2.42
CA VAL A 44 -5.82 -0.53 1.99
C VAL A 44 -5.05 -1.11 3.17
N ALA A 45 -4.55 -2.32 3.02
CA ALA A 45 -3.57 -2.92 3.92
C ALA A 45 -2.17 -2.83 3.30
N LEU A 46 -1.16 -2.51 4.11
CA LEU A 46 0.22 -2.32 3.65
C LEU A 46 1.19 -3.29 4.34
N HIS A 47 1.98 -3.98 3.53
CA HIS A 47 3.28 -4.56 3.86
C HIS A 47 4.30 -3.80 3.01
N ALA A 48 5.10 -2.94 3.65
CA ALA A 48 5.96 -1.97 2.98
C ALA A 48 7.29 -2.57 2.49
N ASP A 49 8.09 -1.76 1.80
CA ASP A 49 9.36 -2.15 1.18
C ASP A 49 10.45 -2.38 2.23
N SER A 50 10.71 -3.65 2.59
CA SER A 50 11.73 -4.00 3.59
C SER A 50 13.14 -3.69 3.12
N LEU A 51 13.36 -3.71 1.80
CA LEU A 51 14.67 -3.52 1.19
C LEU A 51 15.06 -2.05 1.10
N ASN A 52 14.10 -1.13 1.31
CA ASN A 52 14.25 0.27 0.98
C ASN A 52 14.67 0.47 -0.49
N GLU A 53 14.20 -0.39 -1.41
CA GLU A 53 14.56 -0.38 -2.83
C GLU A 53 14.17 0.94 -3.49
N VAL A 54 12.99 1.47 -3.15
CA VAL A 54 12.43 2.68 -3.77
C VAL A 54 12.30 3.87 -2.79
N GLY A 55 12.98 3.78 -1.65
CA GLY A 55 13.01 4.81 -0.61
C GLY A 55 12.97 4.23 0.80
N TYR A 56 13.24 5.08 1.79
CA TYR A 56 13.06 4.75 3.21
C TYR A 56 11.62 5.01 3.67
N VAL A 57 11.33 4.75 4.95
CA VAL A 57 9.99 4.87 5.54
C VAL A 57 9.35 6.24 5.29
N GLU A 58 10.13 7.32 5.29
CA GLU A 58 9.64 8.68 5.01
C GLU A 58 9.04 8.80 3.61
N GLY A 59 9.64 8.15 2.60
CA GLY A 59 9.12 8.14 1.24
C GLY A 59 7.76 7.43 1.15
N THR A 60 7.57 6.37 1.93
CA THR A 60 6.27 5.69 2.06
C THR A 60 5.25 6.56 2.79
N LEU A 61 5.65 7.27 3.85
CA LEU A 61 4.77 8.21 4.57
C LEU A 61 4.33 9.38 3.67
N ASP A 62 5.25 9.92 2.88
CA ASP A 62 4.96 10.96 1.88
C ASP A 62 3.97 10.45 0.82
N ALA A 63 4.15 9.20 0.36
CA ALA A 63 3.23 8.56 -0.58
C ALA A 63 1.83 8.33 0.04
N ILE A 64 1.74 8.01 1.34
CA ILE A 64 0.47 7.87 2.05
C ILE A 64 -0.25 9.24 2.14
N ALA A 65 0.50 10.33 2.30
CA ALA A 65 -0.02 11.70 2.30
C ALA A 65 -1.15 11.92 3.34
N GLY A 66 -1.05 11.27 4.50
CA GLY A 66 -2.04 11.36 5.58
C GLY A 66 -3.38 10.66 5.32
N ARG A 67 -3.51 9.91 4.20
CA ARG A 67 -4.71 9.10 3.92
C ARG A 67 -4.80 7.89 4.86
N GLY A 68 -6.01 7.41 5.10
CA GLY A 68 -6.23 6.23 5.93
C GLY A 68 -5.63 4.97 5.31
N ILE A 69 -4.83 4.23 6.07
CA ILE A 69 -4.19 2.98 5.65
C ILE A 69 -3.96 2.07 6.86
N HIS A 70 -4.05 0.76 6.68
CA HIS A 70 -3.78 -0.22 7.73
C HIS A 70 -2.40 -0.86 7.52
N VAL A 71 -1.42 -0.51 8.35
CA VAL A 71 -0.08 -1.11 8.33
C VAL A 71 -0.13 -2.47 9.01
N PHE A 72 0.16 -3.53 8.27
CA PHE A 72 0.31 -4.89 8.83
C PHE A 72 1.66 -5.03 9.52
N HIS A 73 1.71 -5.88 10.57
CA HIS A 73 2.92 -6.23 11.34
C HIS A 73 3.90 -5.06 11.50
N ALA A 74 3.37 -3.98 12.07
CA ALA A 74 4.05 -2.69 12.21
C ALA A 74 5.29 -2.73 13.13
N GLU A 75 5.68 -3.88 13.70
CA GLU A 75 6.97 -4.01 14.37
C GLU A 75 8.10 -4.37 13.39
N GLY A 76 7.77 -4.85 12.19
CA GLY A 76 8.68 -5.02 11.06
C GLY A 76 9.31 -6.41 10.84
N ALA A 77 9.26 -7.35 11.79
CA ALA A 77 9.76 -8.72 11.54
C ALA A 77 8.85 -9.49 10.57
N GLY A 78 7.57 -9.14 10.49
CA GLY A 78 6.67 -9.62 9.44
C GLY A 78 6.91 -9.00 8.06
N GLY A 79 7.66 -7.88 7.99
CA GLY A 79 8.03 -7.15 6.78
C GLY A 79 7.63 -5.67 6.80
N GLY A 80 8.45 -4.84 6.16
CA GLY A 80 8.39 -3.39 6.16
C GLY A 80 9.78 -2.76 6.28
N HIS A 81 9.89 -1.47 5.95
CA HIS A 81 11.13 -0.68 6.00
C HIS A 81 12.03 -1.06 7.17
N ALA A 82 13.19 -1.65 6.87
CA ALA A 82 14.15 -2.02 7.89
C ALA A 82 15.06 -0.82 8.21
N PRO A 83 15.22 -0.40 9.49
CA PRO A 83 14.71 -1.02 10.71
C PRO A 83 13.50 -0.29 11.35
N ASP A 84 12.85 0.63 10.65
CA ASP A 84 12.04 1.72 11.22
C ASP A 84 10.64 1.89 10.63
N ILE A 85 10.04 0.79 10.14
CA ILE A 85 8.65 0.75 9.67
C ILE A 85 7.62 1.25 10.69
#